data_AF-A0A832ZHV5-F1
#
_entry.id   AF-A0A832ZHV5-F1
#
_cell.length_a   1.000
_cell.length_b   1.000
_cell.length_c   1.000
_cell.angle_alpha   90.00
_cell.angle_beta   90.00
_cell.angle_gamma   90.00
#
_symmetry.space_group_name_H-M   'P 1'
#
loop_
_entity.id
_entity.type
_entity.pdbx_description
1 polymer ?
#
loop_
_entity_poly.entity_id
_entity_poly.type
_entity_poly.pdbx_seq_one_letter_code
_entity_poly.pdbx_strand_id
1 'polypeptide(L)'
;MDLGGRMTRKLLLLLLALTLLNLGYGEKKDGLLWEYETGSDINSVAISSDGEYIVAGSGTSYTIVENGRVYIFNKKGQVLRNYKTDGGVNSVAITPDGEYIAAGSDDDHVYFFNVDGILLWDYKTGGGVNSVDISSDGEYIAAGSNDDNVYLLDRDGIVVWKYKIDGNVISVAITPDGRYVVAGSDDDHVYFFNKKGVLLWSYKTDGDVNSVTITPDGKYIATGSGEYRYYTYSDSGQVCYFNKEGELLWSYWTDGSVKSVAITSDGEQVVAGSDDEHVYFFNKEGVLTWRYKTDGGVNSVAVTPDGRYITSGSKNNKICLLNKEGELLWDHWTDGDVNSVAITPDGRYVVAGSRESSRSKVYLFSPWEVILKKILEDAKSTISRIKLKYNVKEAELLLAQAEAAFKKGDYDRAEKLALEAKRKAIEISKQAREVEKIIEDARLTILQMKLKYNVEKAESLLAQAEAALKEGDYDRAEKLALEAKALALDIDQDGIPNEEDMFPYINNYYIYGGIGILVIVVVLASIGAVLYIYRKKKDRIF
;
A
#
# COMPACT_ATOMS: atom_id res chain seq x y z
N MET A 1 15.01 -32.87 -63.16
CA MET A 1 14.49 -31.60 -62.61
C MET A 1 13.40 -31.93 -61.61
N ASP A 2 13.72 -32.27 -60.35
CA ASP A 2 12.68 -32.36 -59.30
C ASP A 2 13.25 -32.31 -57.87
N LEU A 3 14.36 -31.59 -57.68
CA LEU A 3 14.93 -31.32 -56.34
C LEU A 3 14.49 -29.95 -55.78
N GLY A 4 14.10 -29.01 -56.64
CA GLY A 4 13.64 -27.67 -56.23
C GLY A 4 12.25 -27.66 -55.57
N GLY A 5 11.33 -28.52 -56.00
CA GLY A 5 9.94 -28.57 -55.49
C GLY A 5 9.79 -29.21 -54.12
N ARG A 6 10.65 -30.19 -53.77
CA ARG A 6 10.65 -30.82 -52.44
C ARG A 6 11.30 -29.95 -51.37
N MET A 7 12.33 -29.19 -51.73
CA MET A 7 13.00 -28.29 -50.78
C MET A 7 12.12 -27.08 -50.45
N THR A 8 11.42 -26.52 -51.43
CA THR A 8 10.47 -25.41 -51.24
C THR A 8 9.25 -25.80 -50.42
N ARG A 9 8.67 -27.00 -50.60
CA ARG A 9 7.57 -27.49 -49.75
C ARG A 9 8.00 -27.74 -48.30
N LYS A 10 9.20 -28.28 -48.06
CA LYS A 10 9.73 -28.44 -46.70
C LYS A 10 10.05 -27.11 -46.04
N LEU A 11 10.59 -26.14 -46.78
CA LEU A 11 10.84 -24.80 -46.27
C LEU A 11 9.53 -24.06 -45.96
N LEU A 12 8.51 -24.21 -46.82
CA LEU A 12 7.19 -23.62 -46.61
C LEU A 12 6.47 -24.25 -45.40
N LEU A 13 6.54 -25.58 -45.23
CA LEU A 13 6.01 -26.27 -44.05
C LEU A 13 6.78 -25.92 -42.77
N LEU A 14 8.09 -25.69 -42.85
CA LEU A 14 8.90 -25.24 -41.73
C LEU A 14 8.57 -23.79 -41.35
N LEU A 15 8.38 -22.90 -42.34
CA LEU A 15 7.91 -21.54 -42.11
C LEU A 15 6.48 -21.51 -41.57
N LEU A 16 5.58 -22.36 -42.07
CA LEU A 16 4.22 -22.49 -41.55
C LEU A 16 4.21 -23.06 -40.13
N ALA A 17 5.11 -24.01 -39.82
CA ALA A 17 5.28 -24.55 -38.49
C ALA A 17 5.94 -23.55 -37.53
N LEU A 18 6.85 -22.69 -38.01
CA LEU A 18 7.41 -21.58 -37.21
C LEU A 18 6.42 -20.45 -37.01
N THR A 19 5.55 -20.14 -37.98
CA THR A 19 4.45 -19.19 -37.79
C THR A 19 3.37 -19.76 -36.90
N LEU A 20 3.04 -21.07 -36.99
CA LEU A 20 2.13 -21.75 -36.06
C LEU A 20 2.72 -21.94 -34.66
N LEU A 21 4.05 -22.12 -34.51
CA LEU A 21 4.72 -22.10 -33.20
C LEU A 21 4.74 -20.68 -32.61
N ASN A 22 4.94 -19.63 -33.43
CA ASN A 22 4.85 -18.24 -32.97
C ASN A 22 3.40 -17.79 -32.71
N LEU A 23 2.40 -18.43 -33.31
CA LEU A 23 0.97 -18.21 -33.02
C LEU A 23 0.47 -19.03 -31.81
N GLY A 24 1.30 -19.95 -31.27
CA GLY A 24 0.96 -20.84 -30.16
C GLY A 24 1.79 -20.65 -28.89
N TYR A 25 2.71 -19.67 -28.87
CA TYR A 25 3.54 -19.31 -27.72
C TYR A 25 3.54 -17.79 -27.52
N GLY A 26 2.36 -17.22 -27.28
CA GLY A 26 2.28 -16.02 -26.46
C GLY A 26 2.59 -16.47 -25.03
N GLU A 27 3.73 -16.08 -24.47
CA GLU A 27 3.90 -16.10 -23.01
C GLU A 27 2.64 -15.47 -22.40
N LYS A 28 1.99 -16.16 -21.44
CA LYS A 28 0.89 -15.61 -20.64
C LYS A 28 1.40 -14.37 -19.90
N LYS A 29 1.41 -13.22 -20.57
CA LYS A 29 2.02 -11.99 -20.06
C LYS A 29 1.10 -11.19 -19.14
N ASP A 30 -0.20 -11.47 -19.17
CA ASP A 30 -1.13 -10.42 -18.77
C ASP A 30 -1.99 -10.76 -17.56
N GLY A 31 -1.79 -11.92 -16.91
CA GLY A 31 -2.62 -12.31 -15.76
C GLY A 31 -4.11 -12.51 -16.07
N LEU A 32 -4.56 -12.30 -17.31
CA LEU A 32 -5.94 -12.49 -17.76
C LEU A 32 -6.35 -13.96 -17.55
N LEU A 33 -7.41 -14.17 -16.77
CA LEU A 33 -7.99 -15.48 -16.55
C LEU A 33 -9.06 -15.77 -17.61
N TRP A 34 -9.96 -14.81 -17.82
CA TRP A 34 -10.98 -14.85 -18.85
C TRP A 34 -11.53 -13.44 -19.12
N GLU A 35 -12.13 -13.31 -20.29
CA GLU A 35 -12.94 -12.18 -20.70
C GLU A 35 -14.28 -12.71 -21.23
N TYR A 36 -15.35 -11.93 -21.06
CA TYR A 36 -16.68 -12.27 -21.54
C TYR A 36 -17.29 -11.05 -22.24
N GLU A 37 -17.54 -11.17 -23.55
CA GLU A 37 -18.17 -10.11 -24.33
C GLU A 37 -19.66 -10.05 -24.01
N THR A 38 -20.08 -8.89 -23.51
CA THR A 38 -21.48 -8.55 -23.29
C THR A 38 -21.98 -7.72 -24.46
N GLY A 39 -23.21 -7.95 -24.89
CA GLY A 39 -23.81 -7.18 -25.99
C GLY A 39 -24.12 -5.71 -25.67
N SER A 40 -23.69 -5.19 -24.52
CA SER A 40 -23.99 -3.83 -24.04
C SER A 40 -22.90 -3.35 -23.09
N ASP A 41 -22.79 -2.04 -22.89
CA ASP A 41 -21.85 -1.41 -21.95
C ASP A 41 -21.92 -2.01 -20.54
N ILE A 42 -20.76 -2.21 -19.90
CA ILE A 42 -20.68 -2.62 -18.49
C ILE A 42 -20.58 -1.36 -17.62
N ASN A 43 -21.59 -1.12 -16.81
CA ASN A 43 -21.62 0.07 -15.96
C ASN A 43 -20.98 -0.18 -14.59
N SER A 44 -21.14 -1.39 -14.05
CA SER A 44 -20.65 -1.72 -12.70
C SER A 44 -20.23 -3.19 -12.61
N VAL A 45 -19.16 -3.46 -11.87
CA VAL A 45 -18.71 -4.82 -11.55
C VAL A 45 -18.46 -4.97 -10.05
N ALA A 46 -18.64 -6.18 -9.53
CA ALA A 46 -18.33 -6.54 -8.16
C ALA A 46 -17.76 -7.97 -8.08
N ILE A 47 -16.99 -8.29 -7.03
CA ILE A 47 -16.35 -9.58 -6.82
C ILE A 47 -16.46 -10.01 -5.35
N SER A 48 -16.74 -11.30 -5.09
CA SER A 48 -16.72 -11.88 -3.74
C SER A 48 -15.30 -11.88 -3.15
N SER A 49 -15.16 -11.94 -1.82
CA SER A 49 -13.84 -11.78 -1.17
C SER A 49 -12.84 -12.90 -1.52
N ASP A 50 -13.32 -14.08 -1.88
CA ASP A 50 -12.53 -15.22 -2.35
C ASP A 50 -12.31 -15.25 -3.88
N GLY A 51 -12.97 -14.34 -4.60
CA GLY A 51 -13.00 -14.26 -6.05
C GLY A 51 -13.74 -15.40 -6.74
N GLU A 52 -14.56 -16.17 -6.01
CA GLU A 52 -15.33 -17.27 -6.60
C GLU A 52 -16.50 -16.78 -7.46
N TYR A 53 -17.06 -15.60 -7.13
CA TYR A 53 -18.20 -15.01 -7.83
C TYR A 53 -17.91 -13.58 -8.31
N ILE A 54 -18.31 -13.31 -9.55
CA ILE A 54 -18.19 -12.00 -10.19
C ILE A 54 -19.57 -11.60 -10.68
N VAL A 55 -19.96 -10.35 -10.42
CA VAL A 55 -21.23 -9.78 -10.87
C VAL A 55 -20.95 -8.59 -11.78
N ALA A 56 -21.72 -8.46 -12.84
CA ALA A 56 -21.66 -7.30 -13.72
C ALA A 56 -23.06 -6.77 -14.05
N GLY A 57 -23.25 -5.48 -13.93
CA GLY A 57 -24.42 -4.75 -14.43
C GLY A 57 -24.13 -4.18 -15.81
N SER A 58 -24.99 -4.48 -16.78
CA SER A 58 -24.85 -4.02 -18.16
C SER A 58 -26.08 -3.26 -18.65
N GLY A 59 -25.88 -2.41 -19.65
CA GLY A 59 -26.93 -1.74 -20.41
C GLY A 59 -26.56 -0.32 -20.79
N THR A 60 -27.23 0.23 -21.80
CA THR A 60 -27.03 1.62 -22.21
C THR A 60 -28.12 2.51 -21.64
N SER A 61 -27.77 3.57 -20.91
CA SER A 61 -28.77 4.55 -20.41
C SER A 61 -29.40 5.44 -21.50
N TYR A 62 -28.96 5.34 -22.77
CA TYR A 62 -29.27 6.33 -23.82
C TYR A 62 -29.98 5.80 -25.07
N THR A 63 -30.24 4.50 -25.19
CA THR A 63 -30.95 3.95 -26.36
C THR A 63 -32.23 3.24 -25.97
N ILE A 64 -33.28 3.52 -26.73
CA ILE A 64 -34.68 3.16 -26.46
C ILE A 64 -34.97 1.66 -26.67
N VAL A 65 -33.95 0.82 -26.92
CA VAL A 65 -34.17 -0.51 -27.53
C VAL A 65 -33.32 -1.64 -26.93
N GLU A 66 -32.43 -1.40 -25.97
CA GLU A 66 -31.67 -2.49 -25.35
C GLU A 66 -31.89 -2.58 -23.83
N ASN A 67 -32.30 -3.78 -23.44
CA ASN A 67 -32.58 -4.18 -22.07
C ASN A 67 -31.24 -4.39 -21.35
N GLY A 68 -31.11 -3.90 -20.11
CA GLY A 68 -29.96 -4.18 -19.28
C GLY A 68 -29.93 -5.63 -18.80
N ARG A 69 -28.79 -6.04 -18.26
CA ARG A 69 -28.64 -7.36 -17.64
C ARG A 69 -27.78 -7.31 -16.40
N VAL A 70 -28.15 -8.14 -15.42
CA VAL A 70 -27.27 -8.56 -14.34
C VAL A 70 -26.66 -9.88 -14.75
N TYR A 71 -25.33 -9.95 -14.87
CA TYR A 71 -24.60 -11.19 -15.11
C TYR A 71 -23.96 -11.69 -13.82
N ILE A 72 -23.99 -13.00 -13.61
CA ILE A 72 -23.35 -13.66 -12.48
C ILE A 72 -22.43 -14.74 -13.05
N PHE A 73 -21.15 -14.60 -12.81
CA PHE A 73 -20.11 -15.51 -13.25
C PHE A 73 -19.51 -16.24 -12.07
N ASN A 74 -19.06 -17.47 -12.31
CA ASN A 74 -18.07 -18.07 -11.44
C ASN A 74 -16.65 -17.64 -11.84
N LYS A 75 -15.69 -17.95 -10.99
CA LYS A 75 -14.25 -17.69 -11.20
C LYS A 75 -13.66 -18.21 -12.51
N LYS A 76 -14.29 -19.21 -13.13
CA LYS A 76 -13.86 -19.80 -14.41
C LYS A 76 -14.44 -19.06 -15.63
N GLY A 77 -15.20 -17.98 -15.41
CA GLY A 77 -15.83 -17.19 -16.47
C GLY A 77 -17.09 -17.81 -17.03
N GLN A 78 -17.66 -18.80 -16.36
CA GLN A 78 -18.93 -19.39 -16.78
C GLN A 78 -20.06 -18.52 -16.24
N VAL A 79 -20.96 -18.11 -17.13
CA VAL A 79 -22.22 -17.45 -16.75
C VAL A 79 -23.09 -18.46 -16.01
N LEU A 80 -23.21 -18.30 -14.70
CA LEU A 80 -24.13 -19.09 -13.88
C LEU A 80 -25.57 -18.72 -14.20
N ARG A 81 -25.84 -17.40 -14.23
CA ARG A 81 -27.11 -16.80 -14.62
C ARG A 81 -26.88 -15.43 -15.24
N ASN A 82 -27.87 -15.00 -16.01
CA ASN A 82 -28.08 -13.59 -16.28
C ASN A 82 -29.57 -13.28 -16.13
N TYR A 83 -29.87 -12.13 -15.56
CA TYR A 83 -31.22 -11.61 -15.39
C TYR A 83 -31.40 -10.39 -16.28
N LYS A 84 -32.52 -10.32 -16.99
CA LYS A 84 -32.84 -9.24 -17.92
C LYS A 84 -33.67 -8.19 -17.19
N THR A 85 -33.22 -6.94 -17.21
CA THR A 85 -33.94 -5.76 -16.70
C THR A 85 -34.54 -4.97 -17.85
N ASP A 86 -35.52 -4.12 -17.59
CA ASP A 86 -36.18 -3.31 -18.64
C ASP A 86 -35.47 -1.97 -18.87
N GLY A 87 -34.34 -1.75 -18.21
CA GLY A 87 -33.46 -0.59 -18.31
C GLY A 87 -32.01 -0.97 -18.03
N GLY A 88 -31.06 -0.05 -18.22
CA GLY A 88 -29.65 -0.29 -17.91
C GLY A 88 -29.45 -0.62 -16.43
N VAL A 89 -28.54 -1.55 -16.11
CA VAL A 89 -28.14 -1.80 -14.73
C VAL A 89 -26.98 -0.88 -14.40
N ASN A 90 -27.18 0.08 -13.51
CA ASN A 90 -26.21 1.13 -13.19
C ASN A 90 -25.19 0.70 -12.14
N SER A 91 -25.62 -0.12 -11.18
CA SER A 91 -24.83 -0.50 -10.03
C SER A 91 -25.15 -1.93 -9.60
N VAL A 92 -24.11 -2.67 -9.21
CA VAL A 92 -24.22 -4.00 -8.61
C VAL A 92 -23.36 -4.09 -7.36
N ALA A 93 -23.81 -4.87 -6.38
CA ALA A 93 -23.06 -5.19 -5.17
C ALA A 93 -23.20 -6.68 -4.84
N ILE A 94 -22.18 -7.26 -4.21
CA ILE A 94 -22.17 -8.67 -3.78
C ILE A 94 -21.65 -8.77 -2.35
N THR A 95 -22.21 -9.68 -1.55
CA THR A 95 -21.72 -9.93 -0.19
C THR A 95 -20.31 -10.55 -0.21
N PRO A 96 -19.49 -10.35 0.85
CA PRO A 96 -18.13 -10.88 0.91
C PRO A 96 -18.02 -12.40 0.71
N ASP A 97 -19.00 -13.16 1.22
CA ASP A 97 -19.12 -14.61 1.07
C ASP A 97 -19.71 -15.04 -0.29
N GLY A 98 -20.16 -14.08 -1.11
CA GLY A 98 -20.77 -14.31 -2.40
C GLY A 98 -22.23 -14.75 -2.36
N GLU A 99 -22.86 -14.89 -1.19
CA GLU A 99 -24.20 -15.47 -1.06
C GLU A 99 -25.33 -14.62 -1.67
N TYR A 100 -25.22 -13.28 -1.62
CA TYR A 100 -26.27 -12.36 -2.05
C TYR A 100 -25.76 -11.25 -2.96
N ILE A 101 -26.63 -10.80 -3.85
CA ILE A 101 -26.33 -9.80 -4.88
C ILE A 101 -27.46 -8.78 -4.92
N ALA A 102 -27.12 -7.51 -4.94
CA ALA A 102 -28.05 -6.41 -5.19
C ALA A 102 -27.73 -5.73 -6.53
N ALA A 103 -28.75 -5.25 -7.23
CA ALA A 103 -28.59 -4.47 -8.46
C ALA A 103 -29.60 -3.32 -8.53
N GLY A 104 -29.15 -2.14 -9.00
CA GLY A 104 -30.00 -0.99 -9.27
C GLY A 104 -30.09 -0.72 -10.78
N SER A 105 -31.30 -0.45 -11.29
CA SER A 105 -31.54 -0.25 -12.71
C SER A 105 -32.31 1.04 -13.04
N ASP A 106 -32.08 1.55 -14.25
CA ASP A 106 -32.84 2.63 -14.90
C ASP A 106 -34.32 2.28 -15.14
N ASP A 107 -34.75 1.03 -14.92
CA ASP A 107 -36.17 0.64 -14.98
C ASP A 107 -36.96 0.91 -13.69
N ASP A 108 -36.39 1.72 -12.78
CA ASP A 108 -36.93 2.06 -11.47
C ASP A 108 -36.94 0.90 -10.46
N HIS A 109 -36.14 -0.16 -10.64
CA HIS A 109 -36.11 -1.28 -9.69
C HIS A 109 -34.75 -1.46 -9.00
N VAL A 110 -34.85 -1.85 -7.72
CA VAL A 110 -33.80 -2.56 -7.00
C VAL A 110 -34.09 -4.06 -7.13
N TYR A 111 -33.12 -4.84 -7.55
CA TYR A 111 -33.21 -6.29 -7.65
C TYR A 111 -32.31 -6.96 -6.61
N PHE A 112 -32.78 -8.06 -6.02
CA PHE A 112 -32.03 -8.85 -5.05
C PHE A 112 -32.01 -10.33 -5.43
N PHE A 113 -30.82 -10.91 -5.44
CA PHE A 113 -30.58 -12.29 -5.85
C PHE A 113 -29.80 -13.07 -4.80
N ASN A 114 -29.92 -14.40 -4.84
CA ASN A 114 -28.91 -15.27 -4.25
C ASN A 114 -27.78 -15.57 -5.25
N VAL A 115 -26.73 -16.23 -4.77
CA VAL A 115 -25.55 -16.63 -5.55
C VAL A 115 -25.84 -17.55 -6.74
N ASP A 116 -26.93 -18.34 -6.66
CA ASP A 116 -27.40 -19.17 -7.78
C ASP A 116 -28.06 -18.35 -8.89
N GLY A 117 -28.14 -17.03 -8.70
CA GLY A 117 -28.75 -16.05 -9.59
C GLY A 117 -30.27 -16.15 -9.65
N ILE A 118 -30.89 -16.66 -8.59
CA ILE A 118 -32.34 -16.66 -8.43
C ILE A 118 -32.74 -15.30 -7.88
N LEU A 119 -33.66 -14.62 -8.58
CA LEU A 119 -34.30 -13.40 -8.08
C LEU A 119 -35.12 -13.74 -6.83
N LEU A 120 -34.75 -13.15 -5.70
CA LEU A 120 -35.46 -13.30 -4.43
C LEU A 120 -36.62 -12.31 -4.35
N TRP A 121 -36.37 -11.05 -4.71
CA TRP A 121 -37.37 -10.00 -4.87
C TRP A 121 -36.84 -8.85 -5.73
N ASP A 122 -37.77 -8.03 -6.21
CA ASP A 122 -37.50 -6.71 -6.76
C ASP A 122 -38.38 -5.67 -6.05
N TYR A 123 -37.92 -4.43 -5.97
CA TYR A 123 -38.65 -3.32 -5.39
C TYR A 123 -38.63 -2.13 -6.34
N LYS A 124 -39.83 -1.63 -6.66
CA LYS A 124 -40.02 -0.48 -7.53
C LYS A 124 -39.92 0.85 -6.77
N THR A 125 -38.90 1.65 -7.09
CA THR A 125 -38.74 3.05 -6.66
C THR A 125 -39.60 3.98 -7.52
N GLY A 126 -39.53 5.29 -7.27
CA GLY A 126 -40.22 6.31 -8.06
C GLY A 126 -39.47 6.77 -9.32
N GLY A 127 -38.27 6.24 -9.56
CA GLY A 127 -37.35 6.63 -10.63
C GLY A 127 -36.11 5.73 -10.67
N GLY A 128 -35.32 5.80 -11.74
CA GLY A 128 -34.16 4.93 -11.95
C GLY A 128 -33.19 4.88 -10.76
N VAL A 129 -32.62 3.72 -10.49
CA VAL A 129 -31.70 3.49 -9.37
C VAL A 129 -30.26 3.62 -9.86
N ASN A 130 -29.53 4.63 -9.36
CA ASN A 130 -28.17 4.93 -9.80
C ASN A 130 -27.12 4.08 -9.06
N SER A 131 -27.36 3.80 -7.78
CA SER A 131 -26.39 3.14 -6.91
C SER A 131 -27.08 2.23 -5.90
N VAL A 132 -26.49 1.06 -5.66
CA VAL A 132 -26.87 0.13 -4.60
C VAL A 132 -25.64 -0.32 -3.83
N ASP A 133 -25.82 -0.64 -2.55
CA ASP A 133 -24.82 -1.29 -1.72
C ASP A 133 -25.50 -2.23 -0.71
N ILE A 134 -24.77 -3.23 -0.20
CA ILE A 134 -25.32 -4.31 0.62
C ILE A 134 -24.49 -4.57 1.88
N SER A 135 -25.16 -4.80 3.02
CA SER A 135 -24.48 -5.21 4.25
C SER A 135 -23.81 -6.58 4.08
N SER A 136 -22.75 -6.86 4.84
CA SER A 136 -21.94 -8.07 4.63
C SER A 136 -22.67 -9.38 4.91
N ASP A 137 -23.76 -9.33 5.68
CA ASP A 137 -24.67 -10.45 5.96
C ASP A 137 -25.86 -10.53 4.98
N GLY A 138 -25.99 -9.58 4.06
CA GLY A 138 -27.12 -9.48 3.13
C GLY A 138 -28.45 -9.08 3.78
N GLU A 139 -28.43 -8.61 5.03
CA GLU A 139 -29.65 -8.25 5.76
C GLU A 139 -30.24 -6.90 5.33
N TYR A 140 -29.42 -6.00 4.79
CA TYR A 140 -29.84 -4.66 4.39
C TYR A 140 -29.25 -4.23 3.04
N ILE A 141 -30.09 -3.60 2.23
CA ILE A 141 -29.73 -3.05 0.92
C ILE A 141 -30.01 -1.55 0.94
N ALA A 142 -28.97 -0.74 0.72
CA ALA A 142 -29.11 0.70 0.49
C ALA A 142 -29.26 0.97 -1.00
N ALA A 143 -30.13 1.91 -1.38
CA ALA A 143 -30.31 2.31 -2.78
C ALA A 143 -30.50 3.82 -2.92
N GLY A 144 -29.90 4.39 -3.96
CA GLY A 144 -30.06 5.78 -4.36
C GLY A 144 -30.79 5.90 -5.69
N SER A 145 -31.83 6.74 -5.76
CA SER A 145 -32.71 6.85 -6.92
C SER A 145 -32.81 8.29 -7.46
N ASN A 146 -33.17 8.39 -8.74
CA ASN A 146 -33.58 9.61 -9.45
C ASN A 146 -34.96 10.14 -9.02
N ASP A 147 -35.59 9.54 -8.01
CA ASP A 147 -36.83 10.06 -7.39
C ASP A 147 -36.57 10.95 -6.16
N ASP A 148 -35.33 11.39 -6.01
CA ASP A 148 -34.77 12.12 -4.87
C ASP A 148 -34.78 11.36 -3.53
N ASN A 149 -34.92 10.03 -3.51
CA ASN A 149 -34.90 9.27 -2.25
C ASN A 149 -33.68 8.37 -2.11
N VAL A 150 -33.17 8.34 -0.87
CA VAL A 150 -32.34 7.28 -0.34
C VAL A 150 -33.25 6.23 0.28
N TYR A 151 -33.07 4.97 -0.06
CA TYR A 151 -33.81 3.83 0.45
C TYR A 151 -32.90 2.94 1.30
N LEU A 152 -33.47 2.37 2.37
CA LEU A 152 -32.94 1.17 3.01
C LEU A 152 -34.02 0.10 3.00
N LEU A 153 -33.72 -1.03 2.35
CA LEU A 153 -34.57 -2.21 2.34
C LEU A 153 -33.94 -3.30 3.20
N ASP A 154 -34.78 -4.14 3.79
CA ASP A 154 -34.32 -5.37 4.43
C ASP A 154 -34.23 -6.52 3.42
N ARG A 155 -33.71 -7.65 3.89
CA ARG A 155 -33.53 -8.88 3.13
C ARG A 155 -34.81 -9.45 2.51
N ASP A 156 -35.99 -9.10 3.02
CA ASP A 156 -37.28 -9.55 2.52
C ASP A 156 -37.89 -8.55 1.51
N GLY A 157 -37.16 -7.48 1.16
CA GLY A 157 -37.60 -6.45 0.22
C GLY A 157 -38.53 -5.42 0.84
N ILE A 158 -38.60 -5.35 2.17
CA ILE A 158 -39.42 -4.37 2.88
C ILE A 158 -38.60 -3.10 3.07
N VAL A 159 -39.20 -1.96 2.72
CA VAL A 159 -38.59 -0.65 2.97
C VAL A 159 -38.58 -0.38 4.47
N VAL A 160 -37.39 -0.46 5.08
CA VAL A 160 -37.15 -0.11 6.48
C VAL A 160 -37.36 1.40 6.67
N TRP A 161 -36.82 2.19 5.75
CA TRP A 161 -37.07 3.62 5.64
C TRP A 161 -36.72 4.13 4.24
N LYS A 162 -37.27 5.29 3.90
CA LYS A 162 -36.79 6.12 2.80
C LYS A 162 -36.69 7.57 3.25
N TYR A 163 -35.73 8.31 2.71
CA TYR A 163 -35.49 9.71 3.04
C TYR A 163 -35.41 10.53 1.77
N LYS A 164 -36.26 11.56 1.65
CA LYS A 164 -36.29 12.46 0.50
C LYS A 164 -35.26 13.57 0.67
N ILE A 165 -34.40 13.76 -0.33
CA ILE A 165 -33.45 14.87 -0.48
C ILE A 165 -33.87 15.79 -1.64
N ASP A 166 -33.02 16.75 -2.02
CA ASP A 166 -33.38 17.82 -2.98
C ASP A 166 -32.70 17.64 -4.36
N GLY A 167 -32.28 16.41 -4.68
CA GLY A 167 -31.65 16.03 -5.95
C GLY A 167 -31.56 14.51 -6.12
N ASN A 168 -31.06 14.06 -7.27
CA ASN A 168 -30.87 12.65 -7.56
C ASN A 168 -29.78 12.07 -6.66
N VAL A 169 -30.03 10.91 -6.07
CA VAL A 169 -29.00 10.20 -5.31
C VAL A 169 -28.09 9.46 -6.29
N ILE A 170 -26.84 9.89 -6.39
CA ILE A 170 -25.86 9.37 -7.37
C ILE A 170 -25.09 8.17 -6.81
N SER A 171 -24.73 8.19 -5.52
CA SER A 171 -23.90 7.16 -4.90
C SER A 171 -24.39 6.85 -3.48
N VAL A 172 -24.44 5.57 -3.11
CA VAL A 172 -24.71 5.13 -1.73
C VAL A 172 -23.64 4.16 -1.24
N ALA A 173 -23.43 4.14 0.08
CA ALA A 173 -22.60 3.14 0.76
C ALA A 173 -23.24 2.75 2.10
N ILE A 174 -23.14 1.48 2.50
CA ILE A 174 -23.64 0.96 3.78
C ILE A 174 -22.53 0.30 4.58
N THR A 175 -22.54 0.44 5.91
CA THR A 175 -21.59 -0.30 6.74
C THR A 175 -21.88 -1.81 6.71
N PRO A 176 -20.85 -2.68 6.85
CA PRO A 176 -20.99 -4.14 6.87
C PRO A 176 -22.07 -4.69 7.80
N ASP A 177 -22.32 -4.00 8.92
CA ASP A 177 -23.33 -4.36 9.93
C ASP A 177 -24.69 -3.66 9.74
N GLY A 178 -24.89 -2.96 8.62
CA GLY A 178 -26.10 -2.24 8.28
C GLY A 178 -26.43 -1.04 9.19
N ARG A 179 -25.50 -0.61 10.07
CA ARG A 179 -25.79 0.44 11.05
C ARG A 179 -25.85 1.85 10.47
N TYR A 180 -25.13 2.11 9.38
CA TYR A 180 -25.01 3.43 8.80
C TYR A 180 -25.10 3.39 7.27
N VAL A 181 -25.70 4.43 6.70
CA VAL A 181 -25.82 4.66 5.26
C VAL A 181 -25.30 6.05 4.94
N VAL A 182 -24.46 6.18 3.92
CA VAL A 182 -24.03 7.45 3.33
C VAL A 182 -24.63 7.56 1.94
N ALA A 183 -25.05 8.77 1.56
CA ALA A 183 -25.51 9.08 0.22
C ALA A 183 -24.82 10.34 -0.32
N GLY A 184 -24.44 10.33 -1.59
CA GLY A 184 -24.00 11.49 -2.36
C GLY A 184 -25.05 11.84 -3.42
N SER A 185 -25.29 13.13 -3.61
CA SER A 185 -26.36 13.67 -4.45
C SER A 185 -25.83 14.69 -5.47
N ASP A 186 -26.59 14.89 -6.54
CA ASP A 186 -26.38 16.00 -7.49
C ASP A 186 -26.92 17.35 -6.97
N ASP A 187 -27.50 17.38 -5.77
CA ASP A 187 -27.81 18.61 -5.03
C ASP A 187 -26.60 19.23 -4.30
N ASP A 188 -25.39 18.76 -4.62
CA ASP A 188 -24.09 19.06 -4.01
C ASP A 188 -23.87 18.51 -2.59
N HIS A 189 -24.80 17.73 -2.01
CA HIS A 189 -24.69 17.29 -0.62
C HIS A 189 -24.28 15.83 -0.45
N VAL A 190 -23.58 15.62 0.66
CA VAL A 190 -23.39 14.32 1.30
C VAL A 190 -24.38 14.21 2.45
N TYR A 191 -25.05 13.08 2.59
CA TYR A 191 -25.99 12.78 3.66
C TYR A 191 -25.54 11.54 4.43
N PHE A 192 -25.57 11.60 5.77
CA PHE A 192 -25.22 10.47 6.63
C PHE A 192 -26.39 10.08 7.54
N PHE A 193 -26.76 8.81 7.51
CA PHE A 193 -27.91 8.25 8.23
C PHE A 193 -27.50 7.13 9.17
N ASN A 194 -28.26 6.97 10.26
CA ASN A 194 -28.25 5.71 10.99
C ASN A 194 -29.28 4.72 10.41
N LYS A 195 -29.23 3.46 10.86
CA LYS A 195 -30.14 2.39 10.43
C LYS A 195 -31.63 2.64 10.58
N LYS A 196 -32.04 3.64 11.37
CA LYS A 196 -33.45 4.01 11.58
C LYS A 196 -33.91 5.10 10.60
N GLY A 197 -33.06 5.52 9.66
CA GLY A 197 -33.35 6.58 8.70
C GLY A 197 -33.26 7.99 9.31
N VAL A 198 -32.63 8.13 10.49
CA VAL A 198 -32.38 9.45 11.07
C VAL A 198 -31.16 10.04 10.38
N LEU A 199 -31.34 11.20 9.74
CA LEU A 199 -30.25 12.04 9.25
C LEU A 199 -29.41 12.52 10.43
N LEU A 200 -28.16 12.06 10.49
CA LEU A 200 -27.19 12.43 11.52
C LEU A 200 -26.54 13.77 11.19
N TRP A 201 -26.13 13.96 9.93
CA TRP A 201 -25.65 15.21 9.38
C TRP A 201 -25.72 15.20 7.86
N SER A 202 -25.63 16.40 7.27
CA SER A 202 -25.40 16.60 5.85
C SER A 202 -24.30 17.66 5.64
N TYR A 203 -23.56 17.56 4.55
CA TYR A 203 -22.48 18.50 4.22
C TYR A 203 -22.61 18.93 2.76
N LYS A 204 -22.57 20.24 2.51
CA LYS A 204 -22.58 20.81 1.15
C LYS A 204 -21.15 20.87 0.60
N THR A 205 -20.89 20.15 -0.48
CA THR A 205 -19.65 20.21 -1.25
C THR A 205 -19.74 21.26 -2.37
N ASP A 206 -18.67 21.43 -3.13
CA ASP A 206 -18.61 22.41 -4.23
C ASP A 206 -19.02 21.84 -5.61
N GLY A 207 -19.86 20.80 -5.63
CA GLY A 207 -20.47 20.23 -6.84
C GLY A 207 -21.10 18.87 -6.59
N ASP A 208 -21.63 18.22 -7.64
CA ASP A 208 -22.28 16.91 -7.56
C ASP A 208 -21.38 15.87 -6.86
N VAL A 209 -21.94 15.16 -5.88
CA VAL A 209 -21.22 14.11 -5.14
C VAL A 209 -21.31 12.79 -5.91
N ASN A 210 -20.35 12.58 -6.80
CA ASN A 210 -20.30 11.43 -7.70
C ASN A 210 -20.00 10.09 -6.98
N SER A 211 -19.29 10.11 -5.85
CA SER A 211 -18.88 8.88 -5.16
C SER A 211 -18.76 9.12 -3.65
N VAL A 212 -19.27 8.16 -2.87
CA VAL A 212 -19.13 8.12 -1.41
C VAL A 212 -18.63 6.75 -0.95
N THR A 213 -17.87 6.73 0.15
CA THR A 213 -17.45 5.49 0.82
C THR A 213 -17.38 5.70 2.32
N ILE A 214 -17.57 4.63 3.10
CA ILE A 214 -17.54 4.64 4.57
C ILE A 214 -16.66 3.51 5.11
N THR A 215 -15.92 3.74 6.20
CA THR A 215 -15.15 2.68 6.85
C THR A 215 -16.08 1.63 7.49
N PRO A 216 -15.64 0.36 7.60
CA PRO A 216 -16.44 -0.71 8.19
C PRO A 216 -17.01 -0.42 9.59
N ASP A 217 -16.29 0.36 10.40
CA ASP A 217 -16.71 0.75 11.74
C ASP A 217 -17.61 2.01 11.78
N GLY A 218 -17.85 2.62 10.62
CA GLY A 218 -18.65 3.83 10.43
C GLY A 218 -18.00 5.09 11.01
N LYS A 219 -16.68 5.09 11.23
CA LYS A 219 -15.98 6.25 11.81
C LYS A 219 -15.58 7.31 10.79
N TYR A 220 -15.31 6.92 9.55
CA TYR A 220 -14.79 7.85 8.56
C TYR A 220 -15.51 7.69 7.23
N ILE A 221 -15.68 8.81 6.54
CA ILE A 221 -16.38 8.91 5.27
C ILE A 221 -15.51 9.70 4.32
N ALA A 222 -15.33 9.20 3.09
CA ALA A 222 -14.65 9.91 2.02
C ALA A 222 -15.62 10.13 0.86
N THR A 223 -15.52 11.28 0.21
CA THR A 223 -16.38 11.64 -0.92
C THR A 223 -15.58 12.25 -2.05
N GLY A 224 -16.01 12.00 -3.28
CA GLY A 224 -15.52 12.64 -4.49
C GLY A 224 -16.63 13.43 -5.15
N SER A 225 -16.41 14.71 -5.37
CA SER A 225 -17.34 15.59 -6.05
C SER A 225 -16.71 16.32 -7.24
N GLY A 226 -17.57 16.90 -8.06
CA GLY A 226 -17.17 17.78 -9.15
C GLY A 226 -18.26 17.85 -10.20
N GLU A 227 -18.29 18.96 -10.92
CA GLU A 227 -19.39 19.32 -11.81
C GLU A 227 -19.69 18.25 -12.85
N TYR A 228 -20.98 17.95 -13.02
CA TYR A 228 -21.45 17.11 -14.10
C TYR A 228 -21.65 17.94 -15.38
N ARG A 229 -20.67 17.88 -16.29
CA ARG A 229 -20.84 18.41 -17.65
C ARG A 229 -20.80 17.28 -18.66
N TYR A 230 -21.99 16.92 -19.15
CA TYR A 230 -22.26 15.87 -20.15
C TYR A 230 -21.33 15.86 -21.40
N TYR A 231 -20.63 16.96 -21.69
CA TYR A 231 -19.81 17.12 -22.91
C TYR A 231 -18.49 17.88 -22.73
N THR A 232 -18.10 18.25 -21.50
CA THR A 232 -16.82 18.95 -21.25
C THR A 232 -16.18 18.46 -19.97
N TYR A 233 -14.86 18.41 -19.93
CA TYR A 233 -14.13 18.23 -18.67
C TYR A 233 -14.61 19.29 -17.67
N SER A 234 -14.95 18.86 -16.44
CA SER A 234 -15.00 19.80 -15.33
C SER A 234 -13.57 20.26 -15.07
N ASP A 235 -13.38 21.56 -14.88
CA ASP A 235 -12.05 22.11 -14.55
C ASP A 235 -11.73 21.97 -13.04
N SER A 236 -12.65 21.38 -12.26
CA SER A 236 -12.47 21.21 -10.82
C SER A 236 -13.23 19.99 -10.27
N GLY A 237 -12.62 19.35 -9.28
CA GLY A 237 -13.26 18.36 -8.41
C GLY A 237 -12.69 18.46 -7.00
N GLN A 238 -13.37 17.84 -6.05
CA GLN A 238 -13.02 17.93 -4.64
C GLN A 238 -13.11 16.55 -3.99
N VAL A 239 -12.07 16.18 -3.25
CA VAL A 239 -12.09 15.06 -2.31
C VAL A 239 -12.36 15.64 -0.93
N CYS A 240 -13.33 15.11 -0.20
CA CYS A 240 -13.59 15.46 1.20
C CYS A 240 -13.45 14.23 2.10
N TYR A 241 -12.95 14.45 3.32
CA TYR A 241 -12.81 13.43 4.33
C TYR A 241 -13.41 13.88 5.66
N PHE A 242 -14.30 13.06 6.21
CA PHE A 242 -15.09 13.39 7.39
C PHE A 242 -14.90 12.35 8.49
N ASN A 243 -15.07 12.78 9.74
CA ASN A 243 -15.38 11.86 10.83
C ASN A 243 -16.89 11.58 10.91
N LYS A 244 -17.25 10.65 11.78
CA LYS A 244 -18.63 10.24 12.02
C LYS A 244 -19.54 11.36 12.50
N GLU A 245 -19.00 12.32 13.23
CA GLU A 245 -19.71 13.48 13.76
C GLU A 245 -20.03 14.53 12.68
N GLY A 246 -19.49 14.36 11.47
CA GLY A 246 -19.72 15.26 10.32
C GLY A 246 -18.72 16.41 10.25
N GLU A 247 -17.64 16.34 11.02
CA GLU A 247 -16.55 17.32 10.92
C GLU A 247 -15.70 17.00 9.69
N LEU A 248 -15.55 17.99 8.80
CA LEU A 248 -14.61 17.92 7.69
C LEU A 248 -13.18 17.94 8.25
N LEU A 249 -12.48 16.82 8.17
CA LEU A 249 -11.11 16.68 8.64
C LEU A 249 -10.13 17.33 7.66
N TRP A 250 -10.34 17.10 6.36
CA TRP A 250 -9.60 17.77 5.28
C TRP A 250 -10.37 17.69 3.96
N SER A 251 -9.97 18.54 3.01
CA SER A 251 -10.39 18.46 1.61
C SER A 251 -9.20 18.69 0.68
N TYR A 252 -9.30 18.19 -0.55
CA TYR A 252 -8.29 18.35 -1.58
C TYR A 252 -8.94 18.63 -2.93
N TRP A 253 -8.43 19.62 -3.66
CA TRP A 253 -8.92 20.00 -4.98
C TRP A 253 -8.14 19.31 -6.09
N THR A 254 -8.86 18.70 -7.03
CA THR A 254 -8.32 18.10 -8.25
C THR A 254 -8.65 19.00 -9.45
N ASP A 255 -7.87 18.89 -10.52
CA ASP A 255 -8.06 19.69 -11.74
C ASP A 255 -9.11 19.05 -12.69
N GLY A 256 -10.05 18.32 -12.10
CA GLY A 256 -11.05 17.50 -12.79
C GLY A 256 -12.03 16.87 -11.81
N SER A 257 -13.23 16.53 -12.29
CA SER A 257 -14.27 15.89 -11.47
C SER A 257 -13.76 14.58 -10.85
N VAL A 258 -13.93 14.41 -9.53
CA VAL A 258 -13.59 13.15 -8.86
C VAL A 258 -14.73 12.16 -9.08
N LYS A 259 -14.47 11.11 -9.86
CA LYS A 259 -15.49 10.13 -10.26
C LYS A 259 -15.64 8.96 -9.30
N SER A 260 -14.57 8.62 -8.59
CA SER A 260 -14.57 7.49 -7.68
C SER A 260 -13.62 7.73 -6.52
N VAL A 261 -14.05 7.36 -5.31
CA VAL A 261 -13.23 7.36 -4.11
C VAL A 261 -13.26 6.00 -3.43
N ALA A 262 -12.17 5.62 -2.78
CA ALA A 262 -12.08 4.41 -1.97
C ALA A 262 -11.26 4.69 -0.70
N ILE A 263 -11.53 3.94 0.37
CA ILE A 263 -10.89 4.12 1.67
C ILE A 263 -10.46 2.78 2.25
N THR A 264 -9.30 2.74 2.92
CA THR A 264 -8.86 1.54 3.66
C THR A 264 -9.75 1.26 4.85
N SER A 265 -9.79 0.00 5.30
CA SER A 265 -10.71 -0.41 6.38
C SER A 265 -10.43 0.26 7.73
N ASP A 266 -9.21 0.74 7.94
CA ASP A 266 -8.79 1.50 9.12
C ASP A 266 -8.97 3.03 8.96
N GLY A 267 -9.32 3.50 7.77
CA GLY A 267 -9.42 4.93 7.45
C GLY A 267 -8.08 5.65 7.39
N GLU A 268 -6.96 4.94 7.27
CA GLU A 268 -5.63 5.54 7.24
C GLU A 268 -5.25 6.08 5.85
N GLN A 269 -5.92 5.62 4.78
CA GLN A 269 -5.60 6.00 3.41
C GLN A 269 -6.85 6.21 2.57
N VAL A 270 -6.83 7.24 1.73
CA VAL A 270 -7.90 7.56 0.78
C VAL A 270 -7.34 7.58 -0.63
N VAL A 271 -8.06 6.96 -1.56
CA VAL A 271 -7.74 6.93 -2.98
C VAL A 271 -8.84 7.66 -3.75
N ALA A 272 -8.47 8.48 -4.73
CA ALA A 272 -9.42 9.15 -5.61
C ALA A 272 -9.03 8.99 -7.08
N GLY A 273 -10.00 8.72 -7.94
CA GLY A 273 -9.88 8.75 -9.40
C GLY A 273 -10.54 9.99 -9.96
N SER A 274 -9.81 10.77 -10.75
CA SER A 274 -10.25 12.05 -11.31
C SER A 274 -10.27 12.05 -12.84
N ASP A 275 -11.19 12.84 -13.41
CA ASP A 275 -11.23 13.15 -14.84
C ASP A 275 -9.98 13.90 -15.33
N ASP A 276 -9.15 14.45 -14.43
CA ASP A 276 -7.85 15.06 -14.73
C ASP A 276 -6.74 14.06 -15.10
N GLU A 277 -7.11 12.81 -15.36
CA GLU A 277 -6.25 11.68 -15.74
C GLU A 277 -5.39 11.11 -14.60
N HIS A 278 -5.62 11.50 -13.34
CA HIS A 278 -4.82 11.01 -12.21
C HIS A 278 -5.60 10.14 -11.22
N VAL A 279 -4.87 9.17 -10.67
CA VAL A 279 -5.17 8.54 -9.38
C VAL A 279 -4.41 9.31 -8.30
N TYR A 280 -5.12 9.71 -7.25
CA TYR A 280 -4.56 10.39 -6.08
C TYR A 280 -4.58 9.45 -4.87
N PHE A 281 -3.54 9.53 -4.05
CA PHE A 281 -3.42 8.76 -2.82
C PHE A 281 -3.02 9.64 -1.65
N PHE A 282 -3.87 9.65 -0.62
CA PHE A 282 -3.72 10.48 0.56
C PHE A 282 -3.51 9.62 1.80
N ASN A 283 -2.74 10.14 2.75
CA ASN A 283 -2.77 9.61 4.10
C ASN A 283 -3.97 10.20 4.89
N LYS A 284 -4.15 9.74 6.12
CA LYS A 284 -5.24 10.16 7.00
C LYS A 284 -5.27 11.65 7.29
N GLU A 285 -4.12 12.32 7.31
CA GLU A 285 -4.01 13.76 7.54
C GLU A 285 -4.31 14.61 6.29
N GLY A 286 -4.64 13.98 5.16
CA GLY A 286 -4.94 14.68 3.90
C GLY A 286 -3.69 15.08 3.12
N VAL A 287 -2.53 14.55 3.48
CA VAL A 287 -1.29 14.77 2.73
C VAL A 287 -1.29 13.87 1.50
N LEU A 288 -1.21 14.50 0.32
CA LEU A 288 -0.99 13.80 -0.94
C LEU A 288 0.36 13.08 -0.88
N THR A 289 0.33 11.75 -0.83
CA THR A 289 1.55 10.93 -0.78
C THR A 289 2.11 10.74 -2.18
N TRP A 290 1.24 10.45 -3.15
CA TRP A 290 1.59 10.39 -4.56
C TRP A 290 0.36 10.58 -5.44
N ARG A 291 0.61 10.89 -6.72
CA ARG A 291 -0.39 10.79 -7.79
C ARG A 291 0.18 10.02 -8.96
N TYR A 292 -0.65 9.26 -9.66
CA TYR A 292 -0.26 8.48 -10.82
C TYR A 292 -1.04 8.92 -12.04
N LYS A 293 -0.34 9.30 -13.11
CA LYS A 293 -0.95 9.71 -14.37
C LYS A 293 -1.31 8.48 -15.20
N THR A 294 -2.59 8.36 -15.55
CA THR A 294 -3.12 7.24 -16.32
C THR A 294 -3.25 7.53 -17.81
N ASP A 295 -3.11 8.79 -18.27
CA ASP A 295 -3.29 9.24 -19.67
C ASP A 295 -4.73 9.11 -20.21
N GLY A 296 -5.72 9.10 -19.31
CA GLY A 296 -7.15 9.27 -19.59
C GLY A 296 -7.92 9.41 -18.27
N GLY A 297 -9.08 10.07 -18.27
CA GLY A 297 -9.86 10.27 -17.04
C GLY A 297 -10.13 8.96 -16.29
N VAL A 298 -9.93 8.95 -14.97
CA VAL A 298 -10.09 7.76 -14.12
C VAL A 298 -11.55 7.65 -13.68
N ASN A 299 -12.26 6.63 -14.18
CA ASN A 299 -13.69 6.42 -13.88
C ASN A 299 -13.89 5.72 -12.53
N SER A 300 -13.01 4.78 -12.19
CA SER A 300 -13.20 3.91 -11.03
C SER A 300 -11.86 3.57 -10.37
N VAL A 301 -11.85 3.59 -9.04
CA VAL A 301 -10.72 3.13 -8.22
C VAL A 301 -11.21 2.15 -7.16
N ALA A 302 -10.34 1.22 -6.76
CA ALA A 302 -10.56 0.37 -5.60
C ALA A 302 -9.24 0.16 -4.85
N VAL A 303 -9.32 -0.04 -3.54
CA VAL A 303 -8.16 -0.24 -2.64
C VAL A 303 -8.39 -1.48 -1.78
N THR A 304 -7.32 -2.25 -1.53
CA THR A 304 -7.40 -3.37 -0.58
C THR A 304 -7.59 -2.87 0.85
N PRO A 305 -8.23 -3.63 1.75
CA PRO A 305 -8.48 -3.23 3.14
C PRO A 305 -7.23 -2.76 3.90
N ASP A 306 -6.08 -3.34 3.60
CA ASP A 306 -4.77 -3.05 4.18
C ASP A 306 -4.00 -1.94 3.45
N GLY A 307 -4.57 -1.37 2.39
CA GLY A 307 -3.98 -0.29 1.62
C GLY A 307 -2.81 -0.68 0.73
N ARG A 308 -2.47 -1.98 0.63
CA ARG A 308 -1.29 -2.42 -0.13
C ARG A 308 -1.45 -2.28 -1.63
N TYR A 309 -2.66 -2.49 -2.15
CA TYR A 309 -2.91 -2.49 -3.59
C TYR A 309 -4.05 -1.56 -3.95
N ILE A 310 -3.83 -0.80 -5.02
CA ILE A 310 -4.78 0.15 -5.59
C ILE A 310 -4.98 -0.24 -7.04
N THR A 311 -6.23 -0.43 -7.48
CA THR A 311 -6.53 -0.61 -8.89
C THR A 311 -7.35 0.56 -9.42
N SER A 312 -7.15 0.89 -10.70
CA SER A 312 -7.88 1.96 -11.38
C SER A 312 -8.30 1.52 -12.78
N GLY A 313 -9.46 1.98 -13.22
CA GLY A 313 -9.95 1.88 -14.58
C GLY A 313 -10.10 3.28 -15.22
N SER A 314 -9.52 3.45 -16.40
CA SER A 314 -9.46 4.75 -17.08
C SER A 314 -10.10 4.75 -18.48
N LYS A 315 -10.47 5.95 -18.95
CA LYS A 315 -11.00 6.24 -20.30
C LYS A 315 -9.99 6.03 -21.44
N ASN A 316 -8.72 5.76 -21.13
CA ASN A 316 -7.74 5.35 -22.13
C ASN A 316 -7.70 3.82 -22.31
N ASN A 317 -8.75 3.12 -21.90
CA ASN A 317 -8.89 1.67 -21.99
C ASN A 317 -7.86 0.92 -21.15
N LYS A 318 -7.35 1.52 -20.07
CA LYS A 318 -6.29 0.92 -19.28
C LYS A 318 -6.76 0.61 -17.86
N ILE A 319 -6.39 -0.58 -17.41
CA ILE A 319 -6.44 -0.99 -16.01
C ILE A 319 -5.03 -0.89 -15.46
N CYS A 320 -4.89 -0.28 -14.28
CA CYS A 320 -3.63 -0.25 -13.56
C CYS A 320 -3.79 -0.90 -12.19
N LEU A 321 -2.69 -1.48 -11.69
CA LEU A 321 -2.54 -1.92 -10.32
C LEU A 321 -1.25 -1.32 -9.76
N LEU A 322 -1.38 -0.56 -8.67
CA LEU A 322 -0.31 0.15 -8.00
C LEU A 322 -0.11 -0.40 -6.58
N ASN A 323 1.10 -0.25 -6.04
CA ASN A 323 1.34 -0.42 -4.61
C ASN A 323 1.09 0.89 -3.84
N LYS A 324 1.11 0.78 -2.51
CA LYS A 324 0.99 1.93 -1.60
C LYS A 324 2.07 3.01 -1.79
N GLU A 325 3.21 2.69 -2.40
CA GLU A 325 4.26 3.64 -2.76
C GLU A 325 4.02 4.37 -4.09
N GLY A 326 2.97 4.02 -4.84
CA GLY A 326 2.63 4.62 -6.14
C GLY A 326 3.37 4.01 -7.32
N GLU A 327 4.03 2.85 -7.13
CA GLU A 327 4.70 2.13 -8.19
C GLU A 327 3.71 1.26 -8.97
N LEU A 328 3.77 1.31 -10.30
CA LEU A 328 2.96 0.47 -11.17
C LEU A 328 3.43 -1.00 -11.11
N LEU A 329 2.63 -1.85 -10.47
CA LEU A 329 2.90 -3.28 -10.35
C LEU A 329 2.45 -4.06 -11.58
N TRP A 330 1.32 -3.69 -12.18
CA TRP A 330 0.75 -4.37 -13.34
C TRP A 330 -0.22 -3.45 -14.08
N ASP A 331 -0.39 -3.67 -15.37
CA ASP A 331 -1.36 -2.99 -16.21
C ASP A 331 -1.90 -3.89 -17.33
N HIS A 332 -3.05 -3.51 -17.88
CA HIS A 332 -3.66 -4.16 -19.03
C HIS A 332 -4.48 -3.19 -19.87
N TRP A 333 -4.51 -3.42 -21.19
CA TRP A 333 -5.36 -2.68 -22.13
C TRP A 333 -6.62 -3.48 -22.41
N THR A 334 -7.79 -2.88 -22.18
CA THR A 334 -9.09 -3.41 -22.57
C THR A 334 -9.48 -2.93 -23.97
N ASP A 335 -10.51 -3.55 -24.54
CA ASP A 335 -10.99 -3.17 -25.88
C ASP A 335 -11.70 -1.79 -25.90
N GLY A 336 -12.16 -1.28 -24.75
CA GLY A 336 -12.73 0.08 -24.59
C GLY A 336 -12.55 0.66 -23.20
N ASP A 337 -13.13 1.83 -22.95
CA ASP A 337 -13.03 2.58 -21.69
C ASP A 337 -13.34 1.68 -20.50
N VAL A 338 -12.54 1.73 -19.44
CA VAL A 338 -12.84 0.95 -18.23
C VAL A 338 -13.77 1.78 -17.34
N ASN A 339 -15.02 1.34 -17.18
CA ASN A 339 -16.02 2.10 -16.43
C ASN A 339 -16.01 1.75 -14.94
N SER A 340 -15.73 0.49 -14.60
CA SER A 340 -15.77 -0.01 -13.23
C SER A 340 -14.68 -1.06 -13.01
N VAL A 341 -14.01 -0.98 -11.86
CA VAL A 341 -13.03 -1.97 -11.39
C VAL A 341 -13.35 -2.42 -9.96
N ALA A 342 -13.00 -3.65 -9.64
CA ALA A 342 -13.04 -4.19 -8.28
C ALA A 342 -11.82 -5.08 -8.01
N ILE A 343 -11.41 -5.18 -6.75
CA ILE A 343 -10.25 -5.99 -6.33
C ILE A 343 -10.61 -6.82 -5.10
N THR A 344 -10.13 -8.06 -5.04
CA THR A 344 -10.31 -8.90 -3.84
C THR A 344 -9.51 -8.34 -2.65
N PRO A 345 -9.95 -8.57 -1.41
CA PRO A 345 -9.25 -8.07 -0.21
C PRO A 345 -7.77 -8.45 -0.11
N ASP A 346 -7.39 -9.59 -0.65
CA ASP A 346 -6.02 -10.08 -0.70
C ASP A 346 -5.19 -9.52 -1.88
N GLY A 347 -5.81 -8.74 -2.78
CA GLY A 347 -5.18 -8.16 -3.97
C GLY A 347 -4.95 -9.14 -5.13
N ARG A 348 -5.42 -10.39 -5.03
CA ARG A 348 -5.10 -11.44 -6.00
C ARG A 348 -5.88 -11.39 -7.29
N TYR A 349 -7.09 -10.87 -7.25
CA TYR A 349 -7.99 -10.81 -8.38
C TYR A 349 -8.46 -9.40 -8.63
N VAL A 350 -8.41 -8.98 -9.89
CA VAL A 350 -8.94 -7.71 -10.36
C VAL A 350 -10.03 -8.01 -11.38
N VAL A 351 -11.20 -7.40 -11.21
CA VAL A 351 -12.30 -7.45 -12.19
C VAL A 351 -12.45 -6.08 -12.81
N ALA A 352 -12.75 -6.05 -14.11
CA ALA A 352 -13.02 -4.82 -14.82
C ALA A 352 -14.21 -4.98 -15.76
N GLY A 353 -14.99 -3.91 -15.89
CA GLY A 353 -16.04 -3.76 -16.89
C GLY A 353 -15.63 -2.70 -17.91
N SER A 354 -15.59 -3.06 -19.19
CA SER A 354 -15.31 -2.11 -20.27
C SER A 354 -16.56 -1.65 -20.99
N ARG A 355 -16.44 -0.47 -21.59
CA ARG A 355 -17.43 0.18 -22.42
C ARG A 355 -16.85 0.42 -23.81
N GLU A 356 -17.34 -0.35 -24.77
CA GLU A 356 -17.12 -0.16 -26.20
C GLU A 356 -18.42 -0.51 -26.93
N SER A 357 -18.96 0.40 -27.75
CA SER A 357 -20.33 0.33 -28.30
C SER A 357 -20.75 -0.98 -29.01
N SER A 358 -19.83 -1.91 -29.28
CA SER A 358 -20.17 -3.24 -29.82
C SER A 358 -19.39 -4.42 -29.21
N ARG A 359 -18.46 -4.18 -28.27
CA ARG A 359 -17.56 -5.23 -27.74
C ARG A 359 -17.24 -5.07 -26.26
N SER A 360 -18.13 -4.41 -25.51
CA SER A 360 -18.05 -4.28 -24.06
C SER A 360 -17.86 -5.63 -23.40
N LYS A 361 -16.95 -5.72 -22.43
CA LYS A 361 -16.50 -6.97 -21.85
C LYS A 361 -16.39 -6.87 -20.34
N VAL A 362 -16.62 -8.02 -19.69
CA VAL A 362 -16.21 -8.26 -18.30
C VAL A 362 -14.91 -9.05 -18.32
N TYR A 363 -13.94 -8.63 -17.52
CA TYR A 363 -12.64 -9.27 -17.41
C TYR A 363 -12.38 -9.72 -15.98
N LEU A 364 -11.69 -10.85 -15.83
CA LEU A 364 -11.12 -11.29 -14.56
C LEU A 364 -9.62 -11.53 -14.75
N PHE A 365 -8.81 -10.88 -13.93
CA PHE A 365 -7.36 -10.99 -13.92
C PHE A 365 -6.88 -11.59 -12.60
N SER A 366 -5.80 -12.37 -12.67
CA SER A 366 -4.91 -12.61 -11.55
C SER A 366 -3.51 -12.13 -11.92
N PRO A 367 -3.19 -10.86 -11.63
CA PRO A 367 -1.87 -10.28 -11.95
C PRO A 367 -0.76 -10.83 -11.06
N TRP A 368 -1.11 -11.66 -10.08
CA TRP A 368 -0.24 -12.07 -8.98
C TRP A 368 1.00 -12.82 -9.41
N GLU A 369 0.93 -13.64 -10.46
CA GLU A 369 2.11 -14.31 -10.98
C GLU A 369 3.16 -13.30 -11.47
N VAL A 370 2.72 -12.21 -12.11
CA VAL A 370 3.59 -11.14 -12.63
C VAL A 370 4.15 -10.30 -11.48
N ILE A 371 3.29 -9.92 -10.53
CA ILE A 371 3.68 -9.13 -9.35
C ILE A 371 4.70 -9.90 -8.51
N LEU A 372 4.44 -11.17 -8.23
CA LEU A 372 5.30 -11.99 -7.40
C LEU A 372 6.67 -12.25 -8.07
N LYS A 373 6.72 -12.35 -9.40
CA LYS A 373 8.01 -12.37 -10.13
C LYS A 373 8.79 -11.07 -9.90
N LYS A 374 8.15 -9.90 -9.91
CA LYS A 374 8.81 -8.61 -9.60
C LYS A 374 9.32 -8.57 -8.16
N ILE A 375 8.53 -9.04 -7.18
CA ILE A 375 8.93 -9.11 -5.76
C ILE A 375 10.15 -10.01 -5.58
N LEU A 376 10.16 -11.19 -6.22
CA LEU A 376 11.29 -12.12 -6.18
C LEU A 376 12.56 -11.50 -6.80
N GLU A 377 12.44 -10.82 -7.93
CA GLU A 377 13.58 -10.18 -8.60
C GLU A 377 14.15 -9.01 -7.78
N ASP A 378 13.29 -8.20 -7.16
CA ASP A 378 13.70 -7.12 -6.27
C ASP A 378 14.41 -7.64 -5.00
N ALA A 379 13.87 -8.71 -4.38
CA ALA A 379 14.53 -9.38 -3.27
C ALA A 379 15.92 -9.91 -3.69
N LYS A 380 16.00 -10.58 -4.84
CA LYS A 380 17.24 -11.11 -5.41
C LYS A 380 18.26 -10.01 -5.72
N SER A 381 17.83 -8.91 -6.33
CA SER A 381 18.68 -7.75 -6.62
C SER A 381 19.23 -7.12 -5.35
N THR A 382 18.36 -6.94 -4.34
CA THR A 382 18.74 -6.41 -3.02
C THR A 382 19.78 -7.30 -2.34
N ILE A 383 19.53 -8.60 -2.28
CA ILE A 383 20.44 -9.59 -1.69
C ILE A 383 21.77 -9.60 -2.43
N SER A 384 21.75 -9.62 -3.77
CA SER A 384 22.96 -9.63 -4.61
C SER A 384 23.84 -8.41 -4.35
N ARG A 385 23.25 -7.22 -4.24
CA ARG A 385 23.98 -5.97 -3.92
C ARG A 385 24.63 -6.02 -2.54
N ILE A 386 23.93 -6.53 -1.53
CA ILE A 386 24.41 -6.58 -0.14
C ILE A 386 25.47 -7.66 0.03
N LYS A 387 25.31 -8.79 -0.66
CA LYS A 387 26.26 -9.92 -0.70
C LYS A 387 27.67 -9.53 -1.14
N LEU A 388 27.81 -8.46 -1.92
CA LEU A 388 29.12 -7.94 -2.34
C LEU A 388 30.01 -7.51 -1.16
N LYS A 389 29.41 -7.17 -0.01
CA LYS A 389 30.14 -6.69 1.17
C LYS A 389 29.92 -7.55 2.41
N TYR A 390 28.74 -8.12 2.58
CA TYR A 390 28.32 -8.75 3.84
C TYR A 390 27.85 -10.18 3.64
N ASN A 391 27.94 -11.01 4.68
CA ASN A 391 27.43 -12.37 4.67
C ASN A 391 25.90 -12.37 4.81
N VAL A 392 25.21 -12.77 3.74
CA VAL A 392 23.73 -12.78 3.66
C VAL A 392 23.14 -14.20 3.51
N LYS A 393 23.85 -15.25 3.97
CA LYS A 393 23.43 -16.66 3.81
C LYS A 393 21.99 -16.94 4.26
N GLU A 394 21.57 -16.33 5.37
CA GLU A 394 20.21 -16.52 5.90
C GLU A 394 19.15 -15.94 4.96
N ALA A 395 19.40 -14.75 4.40
CA ALA A 395 18.53 -14.15 3.40
C ALA A 395 18.52 -14.95 2.07
N GLU A 396 19.65 -15.49 1.65
CA GLU A 396 19.72 -16.36 0.47
C GLU A 396 18.91 -17.65 0.64
N LEU A 397 18.92 -18.24 1.84
CA LEU A 397 18.11 -19.41 2.16
C LEU A 397 16.61 -19.10 2.07
N LEU A 398 16.17 -17.97 2.64
CA LEU A 398 14.79 -17.52 2.56
C LEU A 398 14.36 -17.27 1.10
N LEU A 399 15.22 -16.62 0.30
CA LEU A 399 14.95 -16.40 -1.13
C LEU A 399 14.82 -17.72 -1.88
N ALA A 400 15.68 -18.70 -1.62
CA ALA A 400 15.59 -20.02 -2.26
C ALA A 400 14.29 -20.75 -1.88
N GLN A 401 13.82 -20.61 -0.63
CA GLN A 401 12.52 -21.14 -0.20
C GLN A 401 11.36 -20.41 -0.89
N ALA A 402 11.47 -19.09 -1.07
CA ALA A 402 10.49 -18.29 -1.79
C ALA A 402 10.36 -18.74 -3.25
N GLU A 403 11.47 -18.89 -3.97
CA GLU A 403 11.50 -19.39 -5.35
C GLU A 403 10.94 -20.83 -5.46
N ALA A 404 11.20 -21.67 -4.46
CA ALA A 404 10.65 -23.03 -4.42
C ALA A 404 9.14 -23.04 -4.17
N ALA A 405 8.62 -22.16 -3.31
CA ALA A 405 7.18 -21.99 -3.09
C ALA A 405 6.50 -21.45 -4.35
N PHE A 406 7.11 -20.48 -5.02
CA PHE A 406 6.63 -19.92 -6.28
C PHE A 406 6.47 -21.01 -7.35
N LYS A 407 7.49 -21.86 -7.52
CA LYS A 407 7.45 -23.00 -8.47
C LYS A 407 6.38 -24.03 -8.15
N LYS A 408 5.93 -24.12 -6.90
CA LYS A 408 4.85 -25.01 -6.45
C LYS A 408 3.47 -24.38 -6.57
N GLY A 409 3.37 -23.10 -6.95
CA GLY A 409 2.11 -22.34 -6.98
C GLY A 409 1.64 -21.87 -5.61
N ASP A 410 2.46 -21.99 -4.57
CA ASP A 410 2.17 -21.49 -3.22
C ASP A 410 2.59 -20.02 -3.13
N TYR A 411 1.76 -19.15 -3.73
CA TYR A 411 2.10 -17.75 -3.93
C TYR A 411 2.10 -16.91 -2.64
N ASP A 412 1.26 -17.23 -1.65
CA ASP A 412 1.30 -16.56 -0.34
C ASP A 412 2.63 -16.80 0.36
N ARG A 413 3.02 -18.07 0.41
CA ARG A 413 4.27 -18.46 1.05
C ARG A 413 5.46 -17.87 0.30
N ALA A 414 5.41 -17.86 -1.03
CA ALA A 414 6.45 -17.28 -1.86
C ALA A 414 6.59 -15.77 -1.62
N GLU A 415 5.50 -15.02 -1.59
CA GLU A 415 5.52 -13.58 -1.31
C GLU A 415 6.11 -13.30 0.08
N LYS A 416 5.56 -13.95 1.11
CA LYS A 416 6.00 -13.78 2.50
C LYS A 416 7.50 -14.02 2.64
N LEU A 417 7.99 -15.13 2.10
CA LEU A 417 9.41 -15.49 2.16
C LEU A 417 10.30 -14.54 1.35
N ALA A 418 9.83 -14.06 0.19
CA ALA A 418 10.59 -13.11 -0.62
C ALA A 418 10.76 -11.76 0.08
N LEU A 419 9.67 -11.25 0.69
CA LEU A 419 9.70 -10.02 1.48
C LEU A 419 10.56 -10.19 2.75
N GLU A 420 10.46 -11.33 3.42
CA GLU A 420 11.29 -11.66 4.59
C GLU A 420 12.78 -11.74 4.21
N ALA A 421 13.11 -12.40 3.10
CA ALA A 421 14.47 -12.49 2.58
C ALA A 421 15.06 -11.09 2.31
N LYS A 422 14.30 -10.23 1.62
CA LYS A 422 14.69 -8.84 1.35
C LYS A 422 14.93 -8.06 2.65
N ARG A 423 13.98 -8.14 3.58
CA ARG A 423 14.05 -7.44 4.88
C ARG A 423 15.28 -7.90 5.66
N LYS A 424 15.51 -9.20 5.74
CA LYS A 424 16.64 -9.79 6.47
C LYS A 424 17.98 -9.34 5.88
N ALA A 425 18.10 -9.27 4.56
CA ALA A 425 19.29 -8.74 3.92
C ALA A 425 19.56 -7.27 4.28
N ILE A 426 18.51 -6.44 4.30
CA ILE A 426 18.61 -5.03 4.69
C ILE A 426 19.03 -4.89 6.16
N GLU A 427 18.46 -5.69 7.05
CA GLU A 427 18.79 -5.72 8.47
C GLU A 427 20.26 -6.10 8.70
N ILE A 428 20.73 -7.16 8.03
CA ILE A 428 22.14 -7.56 8.01
C ILE A 428 23.02 -6.39 7.55
N SER A 429 22.64 -5.71 6.45
CA SER A 429 23.41 -4.56 5.98
C SER A 429 23.44 -3.40 6.98
N LYS A 430 22.39 -3.22 7.79
CA LYS A 430 22.35 -2.14 8.79
C LYS A 430 23.27 -2.49 9.95
N GLN A 431 23.11 -3.69 10.52
CA GLN A 431 23.93 -4.17 11.62
C GLN A 431 25.42 -4.18 11.24
N ALA A 432 25.77 -4.70 10.06
CA ALA A 432 27.15 -4.74 9.60
C ALA A 432 27.80 -3.36 9.47
N ARG A 433 27.07 -2.34 9.01
CA ARG A 433 27.58 -0.96 8.92
C ARG A 433 27.84 -0.33 10.29
N GLU A 434 27.00 -0.65 11.28
CA GLU A 434 27.20 -0.19 12.65
C GLU A 434 28.47 -0.81 13.24
N VAL A 435 28.67 -2.12 13.06
CA VAL A 435 29.88 -2.82 13.49
C VAL A 435 31.14 -2.36 12.74
N GLU A 436 31.06 -2.11 11.43
CA GLU A 436 32.17 -1.52 10.65
C GLU A 436 32.63 -0.19 11.24
N LYS A 437 31.70 0.66 11.68
CA LYS A 437 32.03 1.94 12.29
C LYS A 437 32.77 1.76 13.62
N ILE A 438 32.39 0.77 14.42
CA ILE A 438 33.05 0.42 15.69
C ILE A 438 34.45 -0.13 15.42
N ILE A 439 34.59 -1.03 14.43
CA ILE A 439 35.90 -1.57 14.02
C ILE A 439 36.82 -0.45 13.53
N GLU A 440 36.33 0.50 12.73
CA GLU A 440 37.16 1.59 12.23
C GLU A 440 37.59 2.56 13.35
N ASP A 441 36.71 2.82 14.32
CA ASP A 441 37.04 3.59 15.53
C ASP A 441 38.09 2.88 16.40
N ALA A 442 37.95 1.56 16.61
CA ALA A 442 38.96 0.74 17.27
C ALA A 442 40.29 0.76 16.51
N ARG A 443 40.27 0.61 15.18
CA ARG A 443 41.45 0.67 14.31
C ARG A 443 42.17 2.00 14.42
N LEU A 444 41.44 3.12 14.37
CA LEU A 444 42.02 4.45 14.49
C LEU A 444 42.68 4.65 15.86
N THR A 445 42.01 4.18 16.92
CA THR A 445 42.52 4.23 18.30
C THR A 445 43.82 3.43 18.45
N ILE A 446 43.82 2.19 17.96
CA ILE A 446 45.00 1.31 17.98
C ILE A 446 46.15 1.93 17.18
N LEU A 447 45.87 2.50 16.00
CA LEU A 447 46.89 3.17 15.17
C LEU A 447 47.55 4.34 15.90
N GLN A 448 46.77 5.14 16.63
CA GLN A 448 47.27 6.26 17.43
C GLN A 448 48.15 5.77 18.59
N MET A 449 47.72 4.73 19.30
CA MET A 449 48.45 4.21 20.46
C MET A 449 49.72 3.45 20.08
N LYS A 450 49.74 2.78 18.92
CA LYS A 450 50.90 2.08 18.36
C LYS A 450 52.13 2.97 18.19
N LEU A 451 51.95 4.29 18.06
CA LEU A 451 53.06 5.24 17.97
C LEU A 451 53.86 5.36 19.28
N LYS A 452 53.28 4.97 20.42
CA LYS A 452 53.84 5.20 21.75
C LYS A 452 53.93 3.93 22.61
N TYR A 453 53.10 2.93 22.35
CA TYR A 453 52.92 1.76 23.23
C TYR A 453 52.86 0.44 22.46
N ASN A 454 53.08 -0.68 23.18
CA ASN A 454 52.89 -2.01 22.63
C ASN A 454 51.41 -2.39 22.63
N VAL A 455 50.82 -2.51 21.44
CA VAL A 455 49.40 -2.81 21.22
C VAL A 455 49.17 -4.16 20.53
N GLU A 456 50.15 -5.08 20.54
CA GLU A 456 50.07 -6.37 19.80
C GLU A 456 48.82 -7.19 20.13
N LYS A 457 48.42 -7.23 21.42
CA LYS A 457 47.19 -7.95 21.83
C LYS A 457 45.93 -7.28 21.28
N ALA A 458 45.88 -5.95 21.29
CA ALA A 458 44.76 -5.20 20.72
C ALA A 458 44.68 -5.37 19.20
N GLU A 459 45.81 -5.40 18.49
CA GLU A 459 45.87 -5.71 17.06
C GLU A 459 45.38 -7.13 16.75
N SER A 460 45.70 -8.10 17.60
CA SER A 460 45.20 -9.47 17.47
C SER A 460 43.69 -9.55 17.64
N LEU A 461 43.13 -8.86 18.64
CA LEU A 461 41.68 -8.79 18.85
C LEU A 461 40.97 -8.05 17.70
N LEU A 462 41.55 -6.96 17.20
CA LEU A 462 41.03 -6.25 16.03
C LEU A 462 40.99 -7.15 14.80
N ALA A 463 42.04 -7.94 14.55
CA ALA A 463 42.06 -8.89 13.44
C ALA A 463 40.99 -9.99 13.60
N GLN A 464 40.72 -10.44 14.83
CA GLN A 464 39.62 -11.37 15.11
C GLN A 464 38.25 -10.72 14.89
N ALA A 465 38.08 -9.44 15.26
CA ALA A 465 36.87 -8.67 15.00
C ALA A 465 36.59 -8.53 13.50
N GLU A 466 37.62 -8.17 12.71
CA GLU A 466 37.53 -8.09 11.25
C GLU A 466 37.22 -9.45 10.60
N ALA A 467 37.74 -10.55 11.14
CA ALA A 467 37.41 -11.90 10.69
C ALA A 467 35.95 -12.26 11.00
N ALA A 468 35.49 -12.01 12.23
CA ALA A 468 34.10 -12.25 12.65
C ALA A 468 33.10 -11.43 11.80
N LEU A 469 33.44 -10.17 11.46
CA LEU A 469 32.64 -9.34 10.55
C LEU A 469 32.47 -10.00 9.18
N LYS A 470 33.56 -10.55 8.61
CA LYS A 470 33.51 -11.26 7.32
C LYS A 470 32.72 -12.57 7.41
N GLU A 471 32.78 -13.25 8.55
CA GLU A 471 32.01 -14.47 8.81
C GLU A 471 30.52 -14.18 9.02
N GLY A 472 30.13 -12.93 9.27
CA GLY A 472 28.75 -12.52 9.54
C GLY A 472 28.34 -12.71 11.01
N ASP A 473 29.30 -12.92 11.91
CA ASP A 473 29.07 -12.97 13.36
C ASP A 473 29.22 -11.55 13.94
N TYR A 474 28.20 -10.73 13.71
CA TYR A 474 28.22 -9.29 14.00
C TYR A 474 28.33 -8.99 15.49
N ASP A 475 27.65 -9.76 16.34
CA ASP A 475 27.70 -9.59 17.80
C ASP A 475 29.09 -9.88 18.35
N ARG A 476 29.74 -10.94 17.85
CA ARG A 476 31.12 -11.26 18.21
C ARG A 476 32.09 -10.22 17.67
N ALA A 477 31.90 -9.76 16.44
CA ALA A 477 32.74 -8.74 15.82
C ALA A 477 32.69 -7.42 16.59
N GLU A 478 31.49 -6.97 16.99
CA GLU A 478 31.30 -5.79 17.83
C GLU A 478 32.02 -5.91 19.16
N LYS A 479 31.78 -7.02 19.87
CA LYS A 479 32.39 -7.27 21.19
C LYS A 479 33.92 -7.27 21.10
N LEU A 480 34.49 -7.97 20.12
CA LEU A 480 35.94 -8.03 19.91
C LEU A 480 36.52 -6.65 19.55
N ALA A 481 35.80 -5.84 18.77
CA ALA A 481 36.25 -4.51 18.40
C ALA A 481 36.26 -3.54 19.61
N LEU A 482 35.23 -3.59 20.45
CA LEU A 482 35.17 -2.82 21.68
C LEU A 482 36.25 -3.26 22.67
N GLU A 483 36.47 -4.56 22.83
CA GLU A 483 37.56 -5.12 23.66
C GLU A 483 38.93 -4.72 23.11
N ALA A 484 39.15 -4.78 21.80
CA ALA A 484 40.38 -4.34 21.17
C ALA A 484 40.64 -2.85 21.41
N LYS A 485 39.60 -2.01 21.31
CA LYS A 485 39.71 -0.57 21.59
C LYS A 485 40.04 -0.30 23.05
N ALA A 486 39.34 -0.95 23.98
CA ALA A 486 39.59 -0.81 25.41
C ALA A 486 41.03 -1.22 25.76
N LEU A 487 41.48 -2.37 25.27
CA LEU A 487 42.84 -2.88 25.50
C LEU A 487 43.93 -1.96 24.90
N ALA A 488 43.63 -1.21 23.84
CA ALA A 488 44.56 -0.24 23.28
C ALA A 488 44.68 1.02 24.14
N LEU A 489 43.65 1.35 24.91
CA LEU A 489 43.60 2.51 25.81
C LEU A 489 44.13 2.21 27.21
N ASP A 490 44.15 0.93 27.60
CA ASP A 490 44.78 0.39 28.82
C ASP A 490 46.31 0.29 28.62
N ILE A 491 47.02 1.34 29.04
CA ILE A 491 48.44 1.55 28.80
C ILE A 491 49.29 0.83 29.84
N ASP A 492 48.81 0.70 31.08
CA ASP A 492 49.52 -0.01 32.16
C ASP A 492 49.24 -1.53 32.19
N GLN A 493 48.30 -2.01 31.36
CA GLN A 493 47.88 -3.40 31.22
C GLN A 493 47.25 -4.00 32.48
N ASP A 494 46.62 -3.17 33.32
CA ASP A 494 45.91 -3.61 34.52
C ASP A 494 44.52 -4.22 34.22
N GLY A 495 44.04 -4.07 32.98
CA GLY A 495 42.76 -4.58 32.49
C GLY A 495 41.60 -3.58 32.56
N ILE A 496 41.83 -2.32 32.96
CA ILE A 496 40.79 -1.30 33.12
C ILE A 496 41.30 0.06 32.59
N PRO A 497 40.82 0.53 31.42
CA PRO A 497 41.17 1.87 30.92
C PRO A 497 40.75 2.96 31.91
N ASN A 498 41.71 3.69 32.49
CA ASN A 498 41.49 4.62 33.59
C ASN A 498 42.31 5.94 33.45
N GLU A 499 42.22 6.87 34.41
CA GLU A 499 42.94 8.15 34.34
C GLU A 499 44.47 8.01 34.48
N GLU A 500 44.96 6.93 35.08
CA GLU A 500 46.40 6.66 35.25
C GLU A 500 47.05 6.29 33.91
N ASP A 501 46.31 5.69 32.98
CA ASP A 501 46.73 5.41 31.60
C ASP A 501 47.06 6.68 30.80
N MET A 502 46.41 7.80 31.11
CA MET A 502 46.68 9.08 30.44
C MET A 502 48.00 9.75 30.90
N PHE A 503 48.61 9.29 32.00
CA PHE A 503 49.80 9.90 32.60
C PHE A 503 50.83 8.89 33.15
N PRO A 504 51.46 8.03 32.33
CA PRO A 504 52.35 6.96 32.80
C PRO A 504 53.68 7.43 33.45
N TYR A 505 53.98 8.74 33.49
CA TYR A 505 55.27 9.29 33.93
C TYR A 505 55.21 10.21 35.16
N ILE A 506 54.15 10.20 35.98
CA ILE A 506 54.10 11.05 37.18
C ILE A 506 54.70 10.35 38.43
N ASN A 507 55.05 9.06 38.37
CA ASN A 507 55.41 8.34 39.60
C ASN A 507 56.89 8.36 40.03
N ASN A 508 57.75 9.21 39.44
CA ASN A 508 59.16 9.31 39.87
C ASN A 508 59.65 10.70 40.30
N TYR A 509 58.80 11.74 40.24
CA TYR A 509 59.19 13.09 40.69
C TYR A 509 58.78 13.41 42.15
N TYR A 510 57.83 12.68 42.73
CA TYR A 510 57.33 12.97 44.08
C TYR A 510 58.25 12.52 45.22
N ILE A 511 59.20 11.60 44.96
CA ILE A 511 60.16 11.16 46.00
C ILE A 511 61.35 12.14 46.13
N TYR A 512 61.75 12.84 45.06
CA TYR A 512 62.83 13.84 45.12
C TYR A 512 62.34 15.29 45.30
N GLY A 513 61.10 15.61 44.91
CA GLY A 513 60.49 16.92 45.16
C GLY A 513 60.09 17.15 46.63
N GLY A 514 59.71 16.09 47.35
CA GLY A 514 59.31 16.16 48.75
C GLY A 514 60.45 16.48 49.73
N ILE A 515 61.67 16.00 49.46
CA ILE A 515 62.83 16.23 50.32
C ILE A 515 63.40 17.65 50.12
N GLY A 516 63.37 18.19 48.90
CA GLY A 516 63.84 19.55 48.61
C GLY A 516 62.98 20.66 49.23
N ILE A 517 61.66 20.47 49.25
CA ILE A 517 60.72 21.45 49.82
C ILE A 517 60.77 21.44 51.36
N LEU A 518 60.95 20.27 51.99
CA LEU A 518 61.04 20.19 53.45
C LEU A 518 62.29 20.92 53.99
N VAL A 519 63.43 20.85 53.29
CA VAL A 519 64.67 21.54 53.70
C VAL A 519 64.55 23.06 53.55
N ILE A 520 63.88 23.55 52.51
CA ILE A 520 63.68 25.00 52.29
C ILE A 520 62.70 25.59 53.33
N VAL A 521 61.64 24.86 53.70
CA VAL A 521 60.68 25.31 54.72
C VAL A 521 61.31 25.37 56.11
N VAL A 522 62.20 24.44 56.48
CA VAL A 522 62.91 24.47 57.76
C VAL A 522 63.93 25.62 57.81
N VAL A 523 64.64 25.91 56.72
CA VAL A 523 65.60 27.02 56.66
C VAL A 523 64.89 28.38 56.72
N LEU A 524 63.75 28.55 56.05
CA LEU A 524 62.96 29.80 56.08
C LEU A 524 62.28 30.02 57.44
N ALA A 525 61.80 28.97 58.11
CA ALA A 525 61.25 29.07 59.47
C ALA A 525 62.32 29.49 60.50
N SER A 526 63.56 29.03 60.33
CA SER A 526 64.69 29.40 61.18
C SER A 526 65.07 30.88 61.03
N ILE A 527 65.07 31.40 59.80
CA ILE A 527 65.37 32.81 59.50
C ILE A 527 64.24 33.73 60.02
N GLY A 528 62.98 33.30 59.91
CA GLY A 528 61.83 34.01 60.47
C GLY A 528 61.86 34.15 61.99
N ALA A 529 62.28 33.09 62.70
CA ALA A 529 62.43 33.13 64.16
C ALA A 529 63.55 34.09 64.62
N VAL A 530 64.67 34.15 63.89
CA VAL A 530 65.78 35.08 64.18
C VAL A 530 65.36 36.54 63.94
N LEU A 531 64.63 36.82 62.85
CA LEU A 531 64.12 38.16 62.54
C LEU A 531 63.04 38.63 63.52
N TYR A 532 62.19 37.73 64.02
CA TYR A 532 61.17 38.07 65.04
C TYR A 532 61.80 38.45 66.38
N ILE A 533 62.85 37.74 66.82
CA ILE A 533 63.61 38.09 68.03
C ILE A 533 64.35 39.44 67.86
N TYR A 534 64.88 39.72 66.66
CA TYR A 534 65.57 40.99 66.38
C TYR A 534 64.63 42.20 66.40
N ARG A 535 63.39 42.05 65.91
CA ARG A 535 62.37 43.12 65.92
C ARG A 535 61.87 43.43 67.34
N LYS A 536 61.65 42.40 68.17
CA LYS A 536 61.18 42.58 69.57
C LYS A 536 62.23 43.22 70.50
N LYS A 537 63.52 43.21 70.13
CA LYS A 537 64.60 43.91 70.86
C LYS A 537 64.75 45.38 70.44
N LYS A 538 64.29 45.77 69.26
CA LYS A 538 64.41 47.16 68.75
C LYS A 538 63.29 48.06 69.28
N ASP A 539 62.12 47.52 69.59
CA ASP A 539 60.98 48.27 70.16
C ASP A 539 61.08 48.49 71.69
N ARG A 540 62.28 48.34 72.28
CA ARG A 540 62.57 48.64 73.70
C ARG A 540 63.64 49.72 73.91
N ILE A 541 64.08 50.40 72.85
CA ILE A 541 64.93 51.60 72.93
C ILE A 541 64.48 52.58 71.85
N PHE A 542 63.37 53.29 72.12
CA PHE A 542 63.19 54.74 72.02
C PHE A 542 61.72 55.09 72.31
#